data_AF-A0A365KUG9-F1
#
_entry.id   AF-A0A365KUG9-F1
#
_cell.length_a   1.000
_cell.length_b   1.000
_cell.length_c   1.000
_cell.angle_alpha   90.00
_cell.angle_beta   90.00
_cell.angle_gamma   90.00
#
_symmetry.space_group_name_H-M   'P 1'
#
loop_
_entity.id
_entity.type
_entity.pdbx_description
1 polymer ?
#
loop_
_entity_poly.entity_id
_entity_poly.type
_entity_poly.pdbx_seq_one_letter_code
_entity_poly.pdbx_strand_id
1 'polypeptide(L)'
;MSRLLKKCKQFINSDTKVAAKYIGFPLPPTRKIVYGALLASFATILQSAGMLGGLGFVVSALSTLPILIATVISLQLGFLTYTVALVMIAIIQPSELFAFPFTTGLLGLGMGFAFRYFKRGILVAAFSGITLTLGILFILLVIQFPILGPAGTSGADLNLIMAILLFSIFYSWIWMKGFLLLVKRMDRVIGKGPFDFQKSPSK
;
A
#
# COMPACT_ATOMS: atom_id res chain seq x y z
N MET A 1 -30.24 0.67 11.04
CA MET A 1 -28.77 0.77 11.16
C MET A 1 -28.01 -0.58 11.01
N SER A 2 -28.57 -1.73 11.42
CA SER A 2 -27.89 -3.05 11.36
C SER A 2 -27.70 -3.64 9.95
N ARG A 3 -28.57 -3.32 8.98
CA ARG A 3 -28.44 -3.80 7.58
C ARG A 3 -27.28 -3.16 6.81
N LEU A 4 -26.96 -1.89 7.08
CA LEU A 4 -25.82 -1.20 6.46
C LEU A 4 -24.50 -1.75 7.01
N LEU A 5 -24.40 -1.96 8.32
CA LEU A 5 -23.25 -2.62 8.94
C LEU A 5 -23.08 -4.06 8.46
N LYS A 6 -24.17 -4.83 8.29
CA LYS A 6 -24.11 -6.18 7.72
C LYS A 6 -23.70 -6.18 6.25
N LYS A 7 -24.23 -5.27 5.41
CA LYS A 7 -23.77 -5.10 4.01
C LYS A 7 -22.30 -4.70 3.97
N CYS A 8 -21.85 -3.75 4.78
CA CYS A 8 -20.43 -3.39 4.89
C CYS A 8 -19.58 -4.58 5.30
N LYS A 9 -19.99 -5.34 6.33
CA LYS A 9 -19.26 -6.51 6.84
C LYS A 9 -19.22 -7.67 5.83
N GLN A 10 -20.31 -7.90 5.12
CA GLN A 10 -20.42 -8.93 4.09
C GLN A 10 -19.64 -8.57 2.82
N PHE A 11 -19.68 -7.29 2.40
CA PHE A 11 -18.88 -6.75 1.30
C PHE A 11 -17.38 -6.78 1.64
N ILE A 12 -16.98 -6.42 2.86
CA ILE A 12 -15.57 -6.50 3.30
C ILE A 12 -15.02 -7.94 3.28
N ASN A 13 -15.86 -8.95 3.52
CA ASN A 13 -15.45 -10.36 3.57
C ASN A 13 -15.48 -11.07 2.19
N SER A 14 -16.30 -10.61 1.25
CA SER A 14 -16.32 -11.13 -0.13
C SER A 14 -15.18 -10.58 -0.98
N ASP A 15 -14.68 -9.38 -0.66
CA ASP A 15 -13.78 -8.62 -1.54
C ASP A 15 -12.33 -9.08 -1.48
N THR A 16 -11.85 -9.55 -0.32
CA THR A 16 -10.50 -10.11 -0.18
C THR A 16 -10.32 -11.37 -1.04
N LYS A 17 -11.40 -12.08 -1.39
CA LYS A 17 -11.34 -13.23 -2.31
C LYS A 17 -10.90 -12.85 -3.71
N VAL A 18 -11.23 -11.64 -4.18
CA VAL A 18 -10.81 -11.17 -5.51
C VAL A 18 -9.30 -10.91 -5.51
N ALA A 19 -8.77 -10.29 -4.46
CA ALA A 19 -7.32 -10.13 -4.28
C ALA A 19 -6.62 -11.49 -4.13
N ALA A 20 -7.25 -12.45 -3.43
CA ALA A 20 -6.68 -13.78 -3.20
C ALA A 20 -6.34 -14.55 -4.49
N LYS A 21 -7.05 -14.30 -5.60
CA LYS A 21 -6.74 -14.87 -6.93
C LYS A 21 -5.34 -14.47 -7.44
N TYR A 22 -4.88 -13.28 -7.06
CA TYR A 22 -3.61 -12.70 -7.53
C TYR A 22 -2.48 -12.88 -6.51
N ILE A 23 -2.77 -13.42 -5.32
CA ILE A 23 -1.76 -13.64 -4.27
C ILE A 23 -0.84 -14.80 -4.69
N GLY A 24 0.46 -14.52 -4.77
CA GLY A 24 1.46 -15.55 -5.06
C GLY A 24 1.44 -16.05 -6.50
N PHE A 25 1.02 -15.20 -7.45
CA PHE A 25 0.94 -15.57 -8.86
C PHE A 25 2.31 -16.06 -9.39
N PRO A 26 2.39 -17.27 -9.97
CA PRO A 26 3.66 -17.84 -10.42
C PRO A 26 4.14 -17.10 -11.68
N LEU A 27 5.18 -16.30 -11.52
CA LEU A 27 5.84 -15.59 -12.61
C LEU A 27 7.24 -16.18 -12.88
N PRO A 28 7.64 -16.32 -14.16
CA PRO A 28 9.03 -16.59 -14.52
C PRO A 28 9.97 -15.54 -13.92
N PRO A 29 11.21 -15.90 -13.53
CA PRO A 29 12.17 -14.97 -12.93
C PRO A 29 12.37 -13.69 -13.74
N THR A 30 12.52 -13.80 -15.07
CA THR A 30 12.68 -12.65 -15.97
C THR A 30 11.51 -11.68 -15.90
N ARG A 31 10.26 -12.19 -15.87
CA ARG A 31 9.06 -11.34 -15.77
C ARG A 31 8.96 -10.66 -14.42
N LYS A 32 9.39 -11.32 -13.33
CA LYS A 32 9.44 -10.71 -11.99
C LYS A 32 10.35 -9.48 -11.99
N ILE A 33 11.54 -9.59 -12.59
CA ILE A 33 12.49 -8.46 -12.66
C ILE A 33 11.87 -7.30 -13.46
N VAL A 34 11.31 -7.58 -14.64
CA VAL A 34 10.70 -6.54 -15.49
C VAL A 34 9.53 -5.85 -14.79
N TYR A 35 8.58 -6.60 -14.22
CA TYR A 35 7.46 -6.00 -13.50
C TYR A 35 7.90 -5.26 -12.24
N GLY A 36 8.89 -5.79 -11.51
CA GLY A 36 9.44 -5.13 -10.33
C GLY A 36 10.07 -3.79 -10.68
N ALA A 37 10.92 -3.75 -11.71
CA ALA A 37 11.55 -2.52 -12.17
C ALA A 37 10.53 -1.49 -12.67
N LEU A 38 9.52 -1.91 -13.43
CA LEU A 38 8.44 -1.03 -13.89
C LEU A 38 7.64 -0.46 -12.71
N LEU A 39 7.22 -1.29 -11.76
CA LEU A 39 6.48 -0.86 -10.57
C LEU A 39 7.33 0.05 -9.68
N ALA A 40 8.63 -0.20 -9.56
CA ALA A 40 9.55 0.64 -8.80
C ALA A 40 9.71 2.02 -9.47
N SER A 41 9.78 2.05 -10.81
CA SER A 41 9.83 3.29 -11.58
C SER A 41 8.56 4.11 -11.37
N PHE A 42 7.38 3.48 -11.44
CA PHE A 42 6.11 4.17 -11.14
C PHE A 42 6.05 4.66 -9.70
N ALA A 43 6.46 3.86 -8.72
CA ALA A 43 6.50 4.27 -7.33
C ALA A 43 7.40 5.51 -7.14
N THR A 44 8.56 5.51 -7.77
CA THR A 44 9.53 6.62 -7.72
C THR A 44 8.96 7.90 -8.34
N ILE A 45 8.38 7.81 -9.54
CA ILE A 45 7.80 8.96 -10.25
C ILE A 45 6.65 9.56 -9.42
N LEU A 46 5.75 8.72 -8.91
CA LEU A 46 4.62 9.16 -8.10
C LEU A 46 5.11 9.79 -6.80
N GLN A 47 6.04 9.15 -6.09
CA GLN A 47 6.57 9.67 -4.84
C GLN A 47 7.28 11.02 -5.03
N SER A 48 8.00 11.19 -6.13
CA SER A 48 8.72 12.44 -6.45
C SER A 48 7.78 13.65 -6.60
N ALA A 49 6.49 13.43 -6.86
CA ALA A 49 5.49 14.50 -6.86
C ALA A 49 5.34 15.18 -5.49
N GLY A 50 5.80 14.55 -4.39
CA GLY A 50 5.85 15.14 -3.06
C GLY A 50 6.62 16.47 -3.00
N MET A 51 7.63 16.63 -3.88
CA MET A 51 8.40 17.88 -4.02
C MET A 51 7.52 19.11 -4.29
N LEU A 52 6.39 18.94 -4.98
CA LEU A 52 5.52 20.05 -5.34
C LEU A 52 4.74 20.62 -4.13
N GLY A 53 4.76 19.92 -2.99
CA GLY A 53 3.95 20.27 -1.82
C GLY A 53 2.45 20.26 -2.11
N GLY A 54 1.62 20.48 -1.08
CA GLY A 54 0.17 20.58 -1.23
C GLY A 54 -0.44 19.35 -1.92
N LEU A 55 -0.96 19.53 -3.15
CA LEU A 55 -1.49 18.43 -3.98
C LEU A 55 -0.43 17.36 -4.32
N GLY A 56 0.84 17.75 -4.37
CA GLY A 56 1.97 16.83 -4.56
C GLY A 56 2.02 15.70 -3.53
N PHE A 57 1.63 15.95 -2.28
CA PHE A 57 1.56 14.91 -1.24
C PHE A 57 0.45 13.89 -1.51
N VAL A 58 -0.67 14.32 -2.10
CA VAL A 58 -1.77 13.43 -2.48
C VAL A 58 -1.34 12.53 -3.64
N VAL A 59 -0.61 13.09 -4.61
CA VAL A 59 -0.04 12.31 -5.73
C VAL A 59 1.05 11.37 -5.24
N SER A 60 1.91 11.83 -4.34
CA SER A 60 2.96 11.02 -3.70
C SER A 60 2.39 9.81 -2.99
N ALA A 61 1.25 9.96 -2.31
CA ALA A 61 0.55 8.84 -1.68
C ALA A 61 0.22 7.70 -2.66
N LEU A 62 0.01 7.98 -3.95
CA LEU A 62 -0.25 6.97 -4.98
C LEU A 62 0.91 5.99 -5.19
N SER A 63 2.13 6.32 -4.76
CA SER A 63 3.28 5.41 -4.78
C SER A 63 3.06 4.13 -3.97
N THR A 64 2.12 4.16 -3.01
CA THR A 64 1.67 3.00 -2.22
C THR A 64 1.13 1.88 -3.12
N LEU A 65 0.44 2.23 -4.23
CA LEU A 65 -0.21 1.24 -5.10
C LEU A 65 0.79 0.34 -5.84
N PRO A 66 1.81 0.86 -6.56
CA PRO A 66 2.78 0.00 -7.21
C PRO A 66 3.47 -0.99 -6.26
N ILE A 67 3.84 -0.53 -5.05
CA ILE A 67 4.46 -1.38 -4.03
C ILE A 67 3.46 -2.44 -3.52
N LEU A 68 2.23 -2.04 -3.26
CA LEU A 68 1.16 -2.96 -2.84
C LEU A 68 0.90 -4.04 -3.89
N ILE A 69 0.78 -3.66 -5.16
CA ILE A 69 0.58 -4.59 -6.29
C ILE A 69 1.74 -5.58 -6.37
N ALA A 70 2.99 -5.09 -6.33
CA ALA A 70 4.18 -5.93 -6.35
C ALA A 70 4.16 -6.96 -5.21
N THR A 71 3.83 -6.51 -4.00
CA THR A 71 3.82 -7.33 -2.78
C THR A 71 2.73 -8.39 -2.79
N VAL A 72 1.54 -8.06 -3.31
CA VAL A 72 0.43 -9.01 -3.48
C VAL A 72 0.82 -10.11 -4.48
N ILE A 73 1.42 -9.75 -5.61
CA ILE A 73 1.90 -10.72 -6.62
C ILE A 73 2.93 -11.67 -5.99
N SER A 74 3.94 -11.12 -5.31
CA SER A 74 4.93 -11.91 -4.58
C SER A 74 5.58 -11.04 -3.50
N LEU A 75 5.75 -11.62 -2.30
CA LEU A 75 6.40 -10.90 -1.20
C LEU A 75 7.85 -10.50 -1.56
N GLN A 76 8.59 -11.41 -2.20
CA GLN A 76 9.95 -11.15 -2.67
C GLN A 76 9.97 -10.02 -3.71
N LEU A 77 9.00 -10.02 -4.63
CA LEU A 77 8.86 -8.96 -5.63
C LEU A 77 8.58 -7.61 -4.95
N GLY A 78 7.64 -7.57 -4.00
CA GLY A 78 7.34 -6.37 -3.22
C GLY A 78 8.57 -5.77 -2.55
N PHE A 79 9.36 -6.59 -1.84
CA PHE A 79 10.59 -6.14 -1.19
C PHE A 79 11.61 -5.60 -2.19
N LEU A 80 11.86 -6.31 -3.29
CA LEU A 80 12.80 -5.86 -4.32
C LEU A 80 12.36 -4.54 -4.96
N THR A 81 11.07 -4.44 -5.33
CA THR A 81 10.48 -3.21 -5.89
C THR A 81 10.63 -2.04 -4.92
N TYR A 82 10.35 -2.26 -3.63
CA TYR A 82 10.50 -1.25 -2.58
C TYR A 82 11.96 -0.80 -2.44
N THR A 83 12.93 -1.72 -2.40
CA THR A 83 14.36 -1.38 -2.30
C THR A 83 14.83 -0.60 -3.53
N VAL A 84 14.43 -1.00 -4.73
CA VAL A 84 14.81 -0.29 -5.97
C VAL A 84 14.21 1.12 -5.99
N ALA A 85 12.93 1.26 -5.62
CA ALA A 85 12.29 2.57 -5.54
C ALA A 85 12.97 3.46 -4.49
N LEU A 86 13.34 2.92 -3.33
CA LEU A 86 14.08 3.65 -2.30
C LEU A 86 15.41 4.19 -2.82
N VAL A 87 16.18 3.36 -3.53
CA VAL A 87 17.46 3.78 -4.13
C VAL A 87 17.24 4.86 -5.19
N MET A 88 16.24 4.70 -6.06
CA MET A 88 15.94 5.71 -7.07
C MET A 88 15.50 7.04 -6.44
N ILE A 89 14.64 7.01 -5.41
CA ILE A 89 14.22 8.20 -4.68
C ILE A 89 15.41 8.88 -3.99
N ALA A 90 16.32 8.11 -3.40
CA ALA A 90 17.54 8.66 -2.79
C ALA A 90 18.39 9.45 -3.80
N ILE A 91 18.42 9.00 -5.06
CA ILE A 91 19.18 9.65 -6.14
C ILE A 91 18.43 10.87 -6.69
N ILE A 92 17.12 10.73 -6.95
CA ILE A 92 16.33 11.75 -7.65
C ILE A 92 15.84 12.84 -6.70
N GLN A 93 15.31 12.44 -5.54
CA GLN A 93 14.59 13.32 -4.63
C GLN A 93 14.87 12.95 -3.17
N PRO A 94 16.05 13.32 -2.62
CA PRO A 94 16.42 12.97 -1.26
C PRO A 94 15.50 13.58 -0.18
N SER A 95 14.73 14.62 -0.50
CA SER A 95 13.75 15.19 0.43
C SER A 95 12.63 14.22 0.80
N GLU A 96 12.30 13.26 -0.08
CA GLU A 96 11.26 12.24 0.13
C GLU A 96 11.84 10.94 0.73
N LEU A 97 13.14 10.91 1.02
CA LEU A 97 13.86 9.73 1.48
C LEU A 97 13.38 9.24 2.85
N PHE A 98 12.82 10.11 3.68
CA PHE A 98 12.21 9.71 4.95
C PHE A 98 10.73 9.37 4.79
N ALA A 99 10.01 10.13 3.97
CA ALA A 99 8.59 9.90 3.76
C ALA A 99 8.34 8.53 3.13
N PHE A 100 9.05 8.17 2.06
CA PHE A 100 8.80 6.93 1.33
C PHE A 100 8.99 5.64 2.16
N PRO A 101 10.17 5.36 2.72
CA PRO A 101 10.42 4.08 3.37
C PRO A 101 9.64 3.87 4.67
N PHE A 102 9.22 4.96 5.30
CA PHE A 102 8.55 4.88 6.60
C PHE A 102 7.04 5.16 6.51
N THR A 103 6.53 5.71 5.42
CA THR A 103 5.09 5.94 5.26
C THR A 103 4.51 5.21 4.05
N THR A 104 4.61 5.77 2.85
CA THR A 104 3.92 5.28 1.64
C THR A 104 4.43 3.91 1.20
N GLY A 105 5.74 3.71 1.13
CA GLY A 105 6.36 2.43 0.80
C GLY A 105 6.10 1.36 1.86
N LEU A 106 6.22 1.72 3.14
CA LEU A 106 5.98 0.81 4.26
C LEU A 106 4.51 0.36 4.32
N LEU A 107 3.58 1.29 4.09
CA LEU A 107 2.16 0.98 4.01
C LEU A 107 1.86 0.01 2.87
N GLY A 108 2.47 0.22 1.70
CA GLY A 108 2.30 -0.68 0.54
C GLY A 108 2.79 -2.09 0.84
N LEU A 109 3.99 -2.22 1.42
CA LEU A 109 4.55 -3.51 1.85
C LEU A 109 3.69 -4.16 2.96
N GLY A 110 3.39 -3.42 4.02
CA GLY A 110 2.64 -3.91 5.18
C GLY A 110 1.23 -4.35 4.80
N MET A 111 0.56 -3.60 3.92
CA MET A 111 -0.76 -3.95 3.43
C MET A 111 -0.73 -5.16 2.50
N GLY A 112 0.26 -5.26 1.61
CA GLY A 112 0.42 -6.42 0.73
C GLY A 112 0.73 -7.70 1.52
N PHE A 113 1.59 -7.60 2.53
CA PHE A 113 1.83 -8.67 3.50
C PHE A 113 0.53 -9.05 4.21
N ALA A 114 -0.19 -8.06 4.74
CA ALA A 114 -1.43 -8.29 5.46
C ALA A 114 -2.50 -8.98 4.60
N PHE A 115 -2.63 -8.65 3.32
CA PHE A 115 -3.54 -9.35 2.40
C PHE A 115 -3.21 -10.84 2.25
N ARG A 116 -1.93 -11.23 2.37
CA ARG A 116 -1.50 -12.62 2.27
C ARG A 116 -1.81 -13.45 3.50
N TYR A 117 -1.67 -12.86 4.70
CA TYR A 117 -1.85 -13.58 5.96
C TYR A 117 -3.26 -13.45 6.54
N PHE A 118 -3.94 -12.32 6.34
CA PHE A 118 -5.26 -12.07 6.92
C PHE A 118 -6.38 -12.31 5.91
N LYS A 119 -7.36 -13.13 6.31
CA LYS A 119 -8.54 -13.44 5.49
C LYS A 119 -9.61 -12.34 5.54
N ARG A 120 -9.53 -11.42 6.51
CA ARG A 120 -10.54 -10.38 6.76
C ARG A 120 -9.97 -8.99 6.45
N GLY A 121 -10.66 -8.22 5.61
CA GLY A 121 -10.21 -6.86 5.26
C GLY A 121 -10.04 -5.92 6.46
N ILE A 122 -10.86 -6.06 7.50
CA ILE A 122 -10.70 -5.24 8.71
C ILE A 122 -9.33 -5.46 9.39
N LEU A 123 -8.82 -6.70 9.38
CA LEU A 123 -7.51 -7.03 9.94
C LEU A 123 -6.38 -6.52 9.04
N VAL A 124 -6.59 -6.55 7.72
CA VAL A 124 -5.66 -5.95 6.75
C VAL A 124 -5.50 -4.46 7.03
N ALA A 125 -6.61 -3.72 7.13
CA ALA A 125 -6.59 -2.29 7.42
C ALA A 125 -5.99 -1.98 8.80
N ALA A 126 -6.31 -2.77 9.83
CA ALA A 126 -5.76 -2.59 11.17
C ALA A 126 -4.24 -2.82 11.22
N PHE A 127 -3.75 -3.92 10.64
CA PHE A 127 -2.32 -4.24 10.59
C PHE A 127 -1.53 -3.17 9.80
N SER A 128 -2.07 -2.75 8.66
CA SER A 128 -1.47 -1.70 7.84
C SER A 128 -1.46 -0.36 8.57
N GLY A 129 -2.54 -0.04 9.30
CA GLY A 129 -2.64 1.17 10.12
C GLY A 129 -1.63 1.18 11.27
N ILE A 130 -1.42 0.05 11.96
CA ILE A 130 -0.39 -0.08 13.00
C ILE A 130 1.00 0.10 12.38
N THR A 131 1.25 -0.54 11.23
CA THR A 131 2.52 -0.43 10.52
C THR A 131 2.83 1.02 10.11
N LEU A 132 1.83 1.73 9.58
CA LEU A 132 1.95 3.15 9.24
C LEU A 132 2.16 4.02 10.48
N THR A 133 1.46 3.72 11.58
CA THR A 133 1.63 4.43 12.86
C THR A 133 3.06 4.30 13.35
N LEU A 134 3.62 3.08 13.35
CA LEU A 134 5.01 2.84 13.73
C LEU A 134 5.98 3.62 12.85
N GLY A 135 5.73 3.67 11.54
CA GLY A 135 6.53 4.45 10.61
C GLY A 135 6.48 5.95 10.87
N ILE A 136 5.28 6.52 11.08
CA ILE A 136 5.11 7.94 11.40
C ILE A 136 5.78 8.29 12.76
N LEU A 137 5.59 7.45 13.78
CA LEU A 137 6.22 7.63 15.08
C LEU A 137 7.74 7.52 14.99
N PHE A 138 8.27 6.61 14.16
CA PHE A 138 9.71 6.50 13.95
C PHE A 138 10.29 7.81 13.39
N ILE A 139 9.64 8.41 12.40
CA ILE A 139 10.12 9.67 11.83
C ILE A 139 10.00 10.82 12.83
N LEU A 140 8.88 10.92 13.54
CA LEU A 140 8.64 12.01 14.50
C LEU A 140 9.56 11.92 15.72
N LEU A 141 9.77 10.73 16.28
CA LEU A 141 10.47 10.56 17.55
C LEU A 141 11.96 10.31 17.40
N VAL A 142 12.36 9.53 16.39
CA VAL A 142 13.77 9.13 16.19
C VAL A 142 14.46 10.10 15.24
N ILE A 143 13.86 10.37 14.09
CA ILE A 143 14.46 11.24 13.07
C ILE A 143 14.23 12.73 13.42
N GLN A 144 13.24 13.03 14.28
CA GLN A 144 12.85 14.40 14.66
C GLN A 144 12.53 15.28 13.44
N PHE A 145 12.09 14.66 12.34
CA PHE A 145 11.71 15.37 11.13
C PHE A 145 10.23 15.76 11.23
N PRO A 146 9.90 17.07 11.26
CA PRO A 146 8.53 17.53 11.52
C PRO A 146 7.67 17.40 10.26
N ILE A 147 7.24 16.18 9.93
CA ILE A 147 6.34 15.92 8.78
C ILE A 147 4.98 16.59 9.00
N LEU A 148 4.55 16.74 10.25
CA LEU A 148 3.26 17.32 10.65
C LEU A 148 3.34 18.81 10.99
N GLY A 149 4.48 19.46 10.73
CA GLY A 149 4.72 20.87 11.02
C GLY A 149 5.17 21.17 12.46
N PRO A 150 5.39 22.45 12.81
CA PRO A 150 6.02 22.85 14.08
C PRO A 150 5.26 22.46 15.35
N ALA A 151 3.97 22.14 15.24
CA ALA A 151 3.09 21.80 16.35
C ALA A 151 3.40 20.45 17.03
N GLY A 152 4.25 19.60 16.43
CA GLY A 152 4.62 18.29 16.96
C GLY A 152 5.92 18.23 17.76
N THR A 153 6.53 19.38 18.09
CA THR A 153 7.89 19.45 18.66
C THR A 153 7.96 19.30 20.18
N SER A 154 6.81 19.21 20.88
CA SER A 154 6.72 19.17 22.34
C SER A 154 6.37 17.77 22.85
N GLY A 155 7.26 16.79 22.70
CA GLY A 155 7.08 15.46 23.31
C GLY A 155 5.96 14.59 22.70
N ALA A 156 6.10 13.28 22.86
CA ALA A 156 5.12 12.30 22.38
C ALA A 156 3.93 12.22 23.35
N ASP A 157 3.01 13.18 23.27
CA ASP A 157 1.79 13.11 24.07
C ASP A 157 0.92 11.91 23.67
N LEU A 158 0.35 11.23 24.66
CA LEU A 158 -0.55 10.08 24.43
C LEU A 158 -1.72 10.44 23.49
N ASN A 159 -2.21 11.67 23.57
CA ASN A 159 -3.25 12.19 22.69
C ASN A 159 -2.80 12.25 21.22
N LEU A 160 -1.55 12.66 20.97
CA LEU A 160 -0.97 12.74 19.62
C LEU A 160 -0.77 11.34 19.04
N ILE A 161 -0.25 10.40 19.84
CA ILE A 161 -0.09 8.99 19.41
C ILE A 161 -1.46 8.38 19.05
N MET A 162 -2.48 8.61 19.89
CA MET A 162 -3.83 8.09 19.64
C MET A 162 -4.46 8.70 18.38
N ALA A 163 -4.25 10.00 18.15
CA ALA A 163 -4.70 10.69 16.94
C ALA A 163 -4.03 10.11 15.68
N ILE A 164 -2.71 9.90 15.70
CA ILE A 164 -1.96 9.30 14.58
C ILE A 164 -2.45 7.87 14.31
N LEU A 165 -2.70 7.08 15.36
CA LEU A 165 -3.19 5.72 15.22
C LEU A 165 -4.57 5.68 14.55
N LEU A 166 -5.51 6.50 15.02
CA LEU A 166 -6.86 6.60 14.46
C LEU A 166 -6.82 7.06 12.99
N PHE A 167 -6.02 8.09 12.71
CA PHE A 167 -5.79 8.57 11.35
C PHE A 167 -5.20 7.46 10.45
N SER A 168 -4.18 6.75 10.93
CA SER A 168 -3.49 5.72 10.16
C SER A 168 -4.38 4.52 9.83
N ILE A 169 -5.24 4.11 10.77
CA ILE A 169 -6.23 3.04 10.54
C ILE A 169 -7.25 3.50 9.51
N PHE A 170 -7.77 4.72 9.63
CA PHE A 170 -8.74 5.27 8.68
C PHE A 170 -8.14 5.41 7.27
N TYR A 171 -6.92 5.94 7.18
CA TYR A 171 -6.17 6.09 5.95
C TYR A 171 -5.88 4.74 5.28
N SER A 172 -5.43 3.75 6.06
CA SER A 172 -5.20 2.39 5.57
C SER A 172 -6.48 1.72 5.08
N TRP A 173 -7.62 2.02 5.71
CA TRP A 173 -8.91 1.51 5.26
C TRP A 173 -9.31 2.07 3.89
N ILE A 174 -9.08 3.36 3.64
CA ILE A 174 -9.28 3.99 2.32
C ILE A 174 -8.40 3.31 1.27
N TRP A 175 -7.10 3.13 1.56
CA TRP A 175 -6.16 2.50 0.65
C TRP A 175 -6.53 1.06 0.29
N MET A 176 -6.88 0.27 1.30
CA MET A 176 -7.35 -1.09 1.11
C MET A 176 -8.58 -1.13 0.19
N LYS A 177 -9.55 -0.22 0.40
CA LYS A 177 -10.75 -0.13 -0.44
C LYS A 177 -10.42 0.29 -1.87
N GLY A 178 -9.54 1.28 -2.04
CA GLY A 178 -9.06 1.72 -3.36
C GLY A 178 -8.39 0.59 -4.14
N PHE A 179 -7.51 -0.17 -3.48
CA PHE A 179 -6.86 -1.33 -4.08
C PHE A 179 -7.87 -2.41 -4.50
N LEU A 180 -8.81 -2.77 -3.63
CA LEU A 180 -9.84 -3.77 -3.96
C LEU A 180 -10.74 -3.32 -5.12
N LEU A 181 -11.07 -2.04 -5.21
CA LEU A 181 -11.81 -1.48 -6.35
C LEU A 181 -11.01 -1.61 -7.64
N LEU A 182 -9.71 -1.31 -7.61
CA LEU A 182 -8.80 -1.44 -8.74
C LEU A 182 -8.73 -2.89 -9.22
N VAL A 183 -8.51 -3.85 -8.33
CA VAL A 183 -8.47 -5.28 -8.68
C VAL A 183 -9.80 -5.76 -9.28
N LYS A 184 -10.94 -5.37 -8.68
CA LYS A 184 -12.27 -5.71 -9.23
C LYS A 184 -12.49 -5.12 -10.63
N ARG A 185 -12.01 -3.90 -10.87
CA ARG A 185 -12.13 -3.24 -12.17
C ARG A 185 -11.26 -3.94 -13.22
N MET A 186 -10.03 -4.30 -12.85
CA MET A 186 -9.14 -5.10 -13.71
C MET A 186 -9.75 -6.47 -14.03
N ASP A 187 -10.26 -7.19 -13.03
CA ASP A 187 -10.88 -8.51 -13.24
C ASP A 187 -12.12 -8.43 -14.14
N ARG A 188 -12.91 -7.35 -14.05
CA ARG A 188 -14.05 -7.11 -14.96
C ARG A 188 -13.63 -6.81 -16.40
N VAL A 189 -12.55 -6.06 -16.58
CA VAL A 189 -12.06 -5.65 -17.91
C VAL A 189 -11.32 -6.82 -18.58
N ILE A 190 -10.44 -7.48 -17.85
CA ILE A 190 -9.64 -8.61 -18.33
C ILE A 190 -10.49 -9.87 -18.45
N GLY A 191 -11.36 -10.14 -17.47
CA GLY A 191 -12.30 -11.28 -17.51
C GLY A 191 -13.44 -11.14 -18.53
N LYS A 192 -13.52 -10.00 -19.24
CA LYS A 192 -14.36 -9.80 -20.44
C LYS A 192 -13.54 -9.57 -21.71
N GLY A 193 -12.21 -9.64 -21.63
CA GLY A 193 -11.32 -9.48 -22.77
C GLY A 193 -11.17 -10.79 -23.55
N PRO A 194 -10.73 -10.74 -24.81
CA PRO A 194 -10.53 -11.92 -25.68
C PRO A 194 -9.38 -12.85 -25.22
N PHE A 195 -8.73 -12.55 -24.10
CA PHE A 195 -7.60 -13.31 -23.54
C PHE A 195 -8.00 -13.99 -22.22
N ASP A 196 -9.10 -14.76 -22.25
CA ASP A 196 -9.49 -15.66 -21.17
C ASP A 196 -8.49 -16.83 -21.13
N PHE A 197 -7.37 -16.65 -20.44
CA PHE A 197 -6.38 -17.70 -20.20
C PHE A 197 -6.95 -18.73 -19.21
N GLN A 198 -7.74 -19.64 -19.80
CA GLN A 198 -8.06 -21.00 -19.36
C GLN A 198 -8.60 -21.18 -17.93
N LYS A 199 -9.92 -21.42 -17.86
CA LYS A 199 -10.39 -22.68 -17.27
C LYS A 199 -9.85 -23.84 -18.10
N SER A 200 -8.78 -24.49 -17.64
CA SER A 200 -8.51 -25.88 -18.06
C SER A 200 -9.26 -26.79 -17.09
N PRO A 201 -10.28 -27.55 -17.52
CA PRO A 201 -10.86 -28.57 -16.66
C PRO A 201 -9.81 -29.66 -16.45
N SER A 202 -9.34 -29.84 -15.22
CA SER A 202 -8.66 -31.09 -14.86
C SER A 202 -9.70 -32.20 -14.95
N LYS A 203 -9.59 -33.03 -15.99
CA LYS A 203 -10.07 -34.40 -15.94
C LYS A 203 -9.18 -35.20 -14.99
#